data_AF-A0A498L0W1-F1
#
_entry.id   AF-A0A498L0W1-F1
#
_cell.length_a   1.000
_cell.length_b   1.000
_cell.length_c   1.000
_cell.angle_alpha   90.00
_cell.angle_beta   90.00
_cell.angle_gamma   90.00
#
_symmetry.space_group_name_H-M   'P 1'
#
loop_
_entity.id
_entity.type
_entity.pdbx_description
1 polymer ?
#
loop_
_entity_poly.entity_id
_entity_poly.type
_entity_poly.pdbx_seq_one_letter_code
_entity_poly.pdbx_strand_id
1 'polypeptide(L)'
;MDQDRRRVLGTTALAIAGALAGCAETDQQGTEDGSPTGGETPNGTTAPGTTDRTAATEPETDTPTETDAPTEAETETPDDTPTETDTPAETKTATATPDEPLTPTETVALTIDNEGFTAWKVTEDESGQVAEIEAENPTITFETGVRYTVQNNGWSFHPFALRASDDSPLLSQDAEGRYEDDRDVNWVDDGNEFAFTLTEALAADTDYYICTVHSSMRGDTSVQ
;
A
#
# COMPACT_ATOMS: atom_id res chain seq x y z
N MET A 1 17.56 26.97 18.58
CA MET A 1 18.35 27.06 19.81
C MET A 1 17.38 27.17 20.98
N ASP A 2 17.34 26.13 21.79
CA ASP A 2 16.74 25.93 23.13
C ASP A 2 15.41 26.59 23.50
N GLN A 3 14.46 25.77 23.98
CA GLN A 3 14.02 25.80 25.39
C GLN A 3 13.54 24.42 25.88
N ASP A 4 14.40 23.77 26.67
CA ASP A 4 14.10 23.25 28.00
C ASP A 4 12.85 22.36 28.28
N ARG A 5 13.16 21.07 28.44
CA ARG A 5 12.95 20.26 29.68
C ARG A 5 11.55 20.27 30.34
N ARG A 6 10.98 19.05 30.46
CA ARG A 6 10.84 18.37 31.77
C ARG A 6 10.56 16.87 31.65
N ARG A 7 11.50 16.09 32.18
CA ARG A 7 11.35 14.69 32.60
C ARG A 7 10.28 14.59 33.70
N VAL A 8 9.40 13.59 33.61
CA VAL A 8 8.71 13.01 34.77
C VAL A 8 8.87 11.49 34.69
N LEU A 9 9.86 10.98 35.42
CA LEU A 9 9.98 9.57 35.77
C LEU A 9 9.09 9.32 36.99
N GLY A 10 7.94 8.67 36.77
CA GLY A 10 7.03 8.23 37.81
C GLY A 10 7.35 6.79 38.24
N THR A 11 8.34 6.65 39.12
CA THR A 11 8.65 5.40 39.82
C THR A 11 7.49 5.06 40.77
N THR A 12 6.78 3.96 40.56
CA THR A 12 5.96 3.33 41.62
C THR A 12 6.26 1.84 41.68
N ALA A 13 6.96 1.45 42.73
CA ALA A 13 7.12 0.09 43.18
C ALA A 13 6.36 -0.07 44.51
N LEU A 14 5.53 -1.09 44.64
CA LEU A 14 5.12 -1.74 45.90
C LEU A 14 4.43 -3.06 45.54
N ALA A 15 5.11 -4.21 45.57
CA ALA A 15 5.36 -5.11 46.71
C ALA A 15 4.19 -6.08 47.04
N ILE A 16 4.30 -7.29 46.49
CA ILE A 16 4.26 -8.63 47.10
C ILE A 16 3.44 -8.81 48.41
N ALA A 17 2.47 -9.73 48.41
CA ALA A 17 2.50 -10.96 49.25
C ALA A 17 1.22 -11.85 49.17
N GLY A 18 1.43 -13.12 48.75
CA GLY A 18 0.79 -14.37 49.24
C GLY A 18 -0.70 -14.63 48.92
N ALA A 19 -1.20 -15.86 48.81
CA ALA A 19 -0.65 -17.22 48.90
C ALA A 19 -1.73 -18.22 48.42
N LEU A 20 -1.40 -19.52 48.46
CA LEU A 20 -2.26 -20.74 48.36
C LEU A 20 -2.41 -21.31 46.93
N ALA A 21 -1.63 -22.34 46.57
CA ALA A 21 -1.82 -23.76 46.91
C ALA A 21 -3.06 -24.35 46.21
N GLY A 22 -2.82 -25.19 45.20
CA GLY A 22 -3.85 -25.90 44.46
C GLY A 22 -3.24 -26.87 43.44
N CYS A 23 -2.62 -27.94 43.95
CA CYS A 23 -2.26 -29.12 43.16
C CYS A 23 -3.54 -29.77 42.63
N ALA A 24 -3.57 -30.11 41.35
CA ALA A 24 -4.36 -31.21 40.82
C ALA A 24 -3.59 -31.85 39.67
N GLU A 25 -2.65 -32.71 40.06
CA GLU A 25 -2.26 -33.87 39.27
C GLU A 25 -3.52 -34.64 38.88
N THR A 26 -3.66 -34.95 37.59
CA THR A 26 -4.48 -36.09 37.15
C THR A 26 -3.60 -36.93 36.25
N ASP A 27 -3.02 -37.95 36.86
CA ASP A 27 -2.64 -39.19 36.21
C ASP A 27 -3.84 -39.74 35.41
N GLN A 28 -3.64 -39.95 34.12
CA GLN A 28 -4.23 -41.10 33.44
C GLN A 28 -3.12 -41.82 32.67
N GLN A 29 -2.52 -42.79 33.37
CA GLN A 29 -1.93 -43.96 32.77
C GLN A 29 -3.06 -44.82 32.17
N GLY A 30 -2.81 -45.36 30.98
CA GLY A 30 -3.59 -46.45 30.43
C GLY A 30 -3.35 -46.65 28.95
N THR A 31 -2.28 -47.39 28.63
CA THR A 31 -2.19 -48.48 27.62
C THR A 31 -2.98 -48.30 26.32
N GLU A 32 -2.36 -48.44 25.14
CA GLU A 32 -2.03 -49.76 24.60
C GLU A 32 -0.85 -49.74 23.61
N ASP A 33 0.01 -50.76 23.77
CA ASP A 33 1.05 -51.20 22.86
C ASP A 33 0.49 -51.57 21.48
N GLY A 34 1.20 -51.20 20.41
CA GLY A 34 0.85 -51.62 19.06
C GLY A 34 1.77 -51.12 17.94
N SER A 35 3.07 -51.40 18.03
CA SER A 35 3.92 -51.58 16.83
C SER A 35 4.02 -53.09 16.57
N PRO A 36 4.31 -53.63 15.36
CA PRO A 36 4.93 -52.98 14.18
C PRO A 36 4.35 -53.43 12.81
N THR A 37 4.80 -52.81 11.72
CA THR A 37 5.10 -53.39 10.36
C THR A 37 5.15 -52.21 9.38
N GLY A 38 6.27 -51.89 8.73
CA GLY A 38 6.99 -52.80 7.84
C GLY A 38 6.34 -52.72 6.46
N GLY A 39 6.78 -51.77 5.63
CA GLY A 39 6.21 -51.51 4.32
C GLY A 39 7.15 -50.66 3.46
N GLU A 40 8.37 -51.16 3.25
CA GLU A 40 9.19 -50.73 2.13
C GLU A 40 8.45 -51.05 0.83
N THR A 41 8.38 -50.08 -0.09
CA THR A 41 8.28 -50.39 -1.51
C THR A 41 9.06 -49.34 -2.30
N PRO A 42 10.26 -49.68 -2.81
CA PRO A 42 10.91 -48.94 -3.86
C PRO A 42 10.43 -49.46 -5.22
N ASN A 43 9.92 -48.58 -6.07
CA ASN A 43 9.84 -48.77 -7.52
C ASN A 43 10.15 -47.39 -8.11
N GLY A 44 11.16 -47.19 -8.95
CA GLY A 44 11.69 -48.10 -9.95
C GLY A 44 11.50 -47.46 -11.32
N THR A 45 12.42 -46.55 -11.66
CA THR A 45 12.98 -46.22 -12.99
C THR A 45 12.26 -46.71 -14.25
N THR A 46 11.98 -45.79 -15.19
CA THR A 46 12.27 -45.87 -16.66
C THR A 46 11.97 -44.48 -17.27
N ALA A 47 12.97 -43.60 -17.46
CA ALA A 47 13.77 -43.36 -18.68
C ALA A 47 13.22 -42.25 -19.62
N PRO A 48 14.08 -41.50 -20.33
CA PRO A 48 13.79 -40.18 -20.88
C PRO A 48 13.35 -40.22 -22.35
N GLY A 49 12.43 -39.34 -22.74
CA GLY A 49 12.10 -39.06 -24.13
C GLY A 49 13.01 -37.98 -24.69
N THR A 50 14.08 -38.38 -25.36
CA THR A 50 14.84 -37.52 -26.29
C THR A 50 14.27 -37.73 -27.69
N THR A 51 13.92 -36.67 -28.40
CA THR A 51 13.93 -36.65 -29.87
C THR A 51 14.62 -35.39 -30.34
N ASP A 52 15.75 -35.66 -30.99
CA ASP A 52 16.70 -34.80 -31.68
C ASP A 52 16.16 -34.41 -33.07
N ARG A 53 16.74 -33.33 -33.62
CA ARG A 53 16.79 -32.90 -35.03
C ARG A 53 15.54 -32.21 -35.58
N THR A 54 15.66 -30.97 -36.05
CA THR A 54 16.42 -30.70 -37.28
C THR A 54 17.06 -29.31 -37.27
N ALA A 55 18.32 -29.27 -37.66
CA ALA A 55 19.16 -28.09 -37.79
C ALA A 55 19.05 -27.44 -39.18
N ALA A 56 19.58 -26.21 -39.22
CA ALA A 56 20.10 -25.45 -40.34
C ALA A 56 19.08 -24.68 -41.20
N THR A 57 19.22 -23.35 -41.23
CA THR A 57 20.07 -22.67 -42.25
C THR A 57 19.92 -21.16 -42.06
N GLU A 58 21.00 -20.50 -41.63
CA GLU A 58 21.23 -19.07 -41.94
C GLU A 58 21.71 -18.97 -43.40
N PRO A 59 21.39 -17.86 -44.09
CA PRO A 59 22.51 -16.98 -44.37
C PRO A 59 22.21 -15.49 -44.14
N GLU A 60 23.26 -14.84 -43.68
CA GLU A 60 23.54 -13.41 -43.59
C GLU A 60 23.46 -12.65 -44.95
N THR A 61 23.70 -11.34 -44.87
CA THR A 61 24.10 -10.36 -45.93
C THR A 61 22.93 -9.76 -46.72
N ASP A 62 22.75 -8.45 -46.89
CA ASP A 62 23.67 -7.34 -47.22
C ASP A 62 22.97 -5.99 -46.89
N THR A 63 23.59 -5.07 -46.15
CA THR A 63 24.31 -3.86 -46.65
C THR A 63 23.42 -2.59 -46.77
N PRO A 64 23.92 -1.40 -46.34
CA PRO A 64 23.12 -0.23 -46.00
C PRO A 64 22.88 0.69 -47.20
N THR A 65 21.82 1.51 -47.14
CA THR A 65 21.67 2.68 -48.01
C THR A 65 21.65 3.94 -47.15
N GLU A 66 22.71 4.69 -47.35
CA GLU A 66 22.97 6.06 -46.95
C GLU A 66 21.93 7.07 -47.47
N THR A 67 21.80 8.16 -46.70
CA THR A 67 21.79 9.55 -47.16
C THR A 67 20.68 10.01 -48.11
N ASP A 68 19.81 10.86 -47.57
CA ASP A 68 19.56 12.17 -48.20
C ASP A 68 19.34 13.25 -47.13
N ALA A 69 19.84 14.43 -47.47
CA ALA A 69 20.18 15.57 -46.63
C ALA A 69 18.97 16.49 -46.32
N PRO A 70 19.13 17.54 -45.47
CA PRO A 70 18.05 18.36 -44.93
C PRO A 70 17.72 19.56 -45.82
N THR A 71 16.43 19.90 -46.00
CA THR A 71 15.92 21.02 -46.81
C THR A 71 14.43 21.16 -46.41
N GLU A 72 13.86 22.23 -45.85
CA GLU A 72 14.21 23.65 -45.72
C GLU A 72 13.71 24.20 -44.37
N ALA A 73 14.45 25.19 -43.85
CA ALA A 73 13.94 26.08 -42.83
C ALA A 73 13.16 27.20 -43.53
N GLU A 74 11.83 27.12 -43.53
CA GLU A 74 11.00 28.27 -43.86
C GLU A 74 11.00 29.21 -42.65
N THR A 75 11.77 30.29 -42.79
CA THR A 75 11.72 31.46 -41.92
C THR A 75 10.51 32.28 -42.34
N GLU A 76 9.35 31.99 -41.75
CA GLU A 76 8.26 32.96 -41.77
C GLU A 76 8.56 34.03 -40.71
N THR A 77 8.76 35.25 -41.20
CA THR A 77 8.82 36.45 -40.38
C THR A 77 7.38 36.91 -40.17
N PRO A 78 6.77 36.79 -38.97
CA PRO A 78 5.55 37.51 -38.71
C PRO A 78 5.88 39.00 -38.55
N ASP A 79 5.24 39.76 -39.44
CA ASP A 79 5.15 41.21 -39.52
C ASP A 79 4.67 41.83 -38.19
N ASP A 80 5.14 43.04 -37.96
CA ASP A 80 5.01 43.84 -36.76
C ASP A 80 3.55 44.25 -36.45
N THR A 81 3.17 44.11 -35.16
CA THR A 81 2.44 45.14 -34.37
C THR A 81 0.96 45.41 -34.73
N PRO A 82 0.02 45.22 -33.77
CA PRO A 82 -0.14 46.23 -32.73
C PRO A 82 -0.06 45.69 -31.30
N THR A 83 0.63 46.48 -30.48
CA THR A 83 0.60 46.48 -29.02
C THR A 83 -0.81 46.81 -28.54
N GLU A 84 -1.61 45.80 -28.24
CA GLU A 84 -2.68 45.94 -27.26
C GLU A 84 -2.00 46.02 -25.89
N THR A 85 -1.88 47.25 -25.38
CA THR A 85 -1.54 47.49 -23.97
C THR A 85 -2.76 47.11 -23.16
N ASP A 86 -2.93 45.81 -22.94
CA ASP A 86 -3.81 45.32 -21.88
C ASP A 86 -3.20 45.80 -20.56
N THR A 87 -3.91 46.75 -19.97
CA THR A 87 -3.69 47.23 -18.61
C THR A 87 -3.50 46.01 -17.71
N PRO A 88 -2.38 45.87 -16.96
CA PRO A 88 -2.26 44.78 -16.02
C PRO A 88 -3.40 44.94 -15.03
N ALA A 89 -4.38 44.04 -15.11
CA ALA A 89 -5.43 43.91 -14.13
C ALA A 89 -4.73 43.81 -12.77
N GLU A 90 -5.06 44.74 -11.88
CA GLU A 90 -4.48 44.81 -10.55
C GLU A 90 -4.49 43.41 -9.94
N THR A 91 -3.29 42.86 -9.82
CA THR A 91 -3.06 41.60 -9.13
C THR A 91 -3.45 41.87 -7.70
N LYS A 92 -4.70 41.53 -7.35
CA LYS A 92 -5.12 41.43 -5.97
C LYS A 92 -4.17 40.43 -5.34
N THR A 93 -3.17 40.96 -4.65
CA THR A 93 -2.31 40.18 -3.78
C THR A 93 -3.23 39.71 -2.68
N ALA A 94 -3.84 38.54 -2.90
CA ALA A 94 -4.47 37.80 -1.83
C ALA A 94 -3.36 37.56 -0.82
N THR A 95 -3.44 38.25 0.31
CA THR A 95 -2.64 37.93 1.48
C THR A 95 -2.81 36.44 1.71
N ALA A 96 -1.75 35.66 1.45
CA ALA A 96 -1.76 34.24 1.75
C ALA A 96 -2.05 34.11 3.24
N THR A 97 -3.24 33.59 3.56
CA THR A 97 -3.52 33.02 4.88
C THR A 97 -2.38 32.06 5.20
N PRO A 98 -1.87 32.02 6.44
CA PRO A 98 -0.89 31.03 6.84
C PRO A 98 -1.28 29.63 6.34
N ASP A 99 -0.30 28.93 5.80
CA ASP A 99 -0.40 27.58 5.24
C ASP A 99 -0.71 26.60 6.38
N GLU A 100 -1.94 26.60 6.88
CA GLU A 100 -2.47 25.64 7.86
C GLU A 100 -2.92 24.38 7.14
N PRO A 101 -2.73 23.19 7.74
CA PRO A 101 -3.09 21.95 7.08
C PRO A 101 -4.60 21.90 6.85
N LEU A 102 -5.01 21.27 5.75
CA LEU A 102 -6.42 21.07 5.46
C LEU A 102 -7.10 20.37 6.64
N THR A 103 -8.22 20.94 7.08
CA THR A 103 -9.05 20.32 8.11
C THR A 103 -9.98 19.31 7.43
N PRO A 104 -10.01 18.04 7.85
CA PRO A 104 -10.89 17.06 7.23
C PRO A 104 -12.36 17.40 7.50
N THR A 105 -13.22 17.10 6.54
CA THR A 105 -14.67 17.34 6.64
C THR A 105 -15.30 16.43 7.70
N GLU A 106 -14.82 15.20 7.79
CA GLU A 106 -15.22 14.22 8.80
C GLU A 106 -14.11 13.18 9.04
N THR A 107 -14.35 12.25 9.97
CA THR A 107 -13.46 11.13 10.25
C THR A 107 -14.25 9.83 10.21
N VAL A 108 -13.75 8.85 9.47
CA VAL A 108 -14.32 7.51 9.32
C VAL A 108 -13.33 6.49 9.87
N ALA A 109 -13.80 5.59 10.72
CA ALA A 109 -13.02 4.47 11.21
C ALA A 109 -13.45 3.15 10.56
N LEU A 110 -12.47 2.33 10.22
CA LEU A 110 -12.69 0.97 9.73
C LEU A 110 -11.64 0.00 10.28
N THR A 111 -12.02 -1.27 10.34
CA THR A 111 -11.13 -2.37 10.75
C THR A 111 -10.95 -3.31 9.57
N ILE A 112 -9.70 -3.55 9.19
CA ILE A 112 -9.35 -4.54 8.17
C ILE A 112 -8.68 -5.76 8.80
N ASP A 113 -8.91 -6.92 8.20
CA ASP A 113 -8.27 -8.19 8.52
C ASP A 113 -7.99 -8.96 7.23
N ASN A 114 -7.36 -10.12 7.33
CA ASN A 114 -6.96 -10.92 6.19
C ASN A 114 -7.52 -12.34 6.24
N GLU A 115 -7.83 -12.88 5.06
CA GLU A 115 -8.00 -14.32 4.89
C GLU A 115 -6.65 -14.94 4.53
N GLY A 116 -5.88 -15.30 5.56
CA GLY A 116 -4.54 -15.85 5.36
C GLY A 116 -3.69 -14.92 4.48
N PHE A 117 -3.14 -15.44 3.38
CA PHE A 117 -2.39 -14.65 2.40
C PHE A 117 -3.16 -14.35 1.10
N THR A 118 -4.46 -14.66 1.06
CA THR A 118 -5.23 -14.66 -0.19
C THR A 118 -6.06 -13.42 -0.40
N ALA A 119 -6.64 -12.83 0.65
CA ALA A 119 -7.49 -11.65 0.51
C ALA A 119 -7.43 -10.70 1.70
N TRP A 120 -7.67 -9.42 1.44
CA TRP A 120 -8.09 -8.45 2.43
C TRP A 120 -9.59 -8.56 2.71
N LYS A 121 -10.01 -8.22 3.93
CA LYS A 121 -11.41 -8.05 4.31
C LYS A 121 -11.58 -6.78 5.13
N VAL A 122 -12.67 -6.06 4.87
CA VAL A 122 -13.15 -5.05 5.81
C VAL A 122 -14.09 -5.76 6.77
N THR A 123 -13.77 -5.73 8.06
CA THR A 123 -14.49 -6.44 9.13
C THR A 123 -15.42 -5.51 9.90
N GLU A 124 -15.07 -4.22 9.97
CA GLU A 124 -15.88 -3.16 10.56
C GLU A 124 -15.75 -1.89 9.72
N ASP A 125 -16.86 -1.17 9.54
CA ASP A 125 -16.93 0.14 8.90
C ASP A 125 -17.96 0.96 9.66
N GLU A 126 -17.50 1.96 10.42
CA GLU A 126 -18.39 2.77 11.26
C GLU A 126 -19.35 3.63 10.44
N SER A 127 -19.00 3.95 9.20
CA SER A 127 -19.83 4.72 8.28
C SER A 127 -20.88 3.85 7.56
N GLY A 128 -20.57 2.56 7.38
CA GLY A 128 -21.35 1.61 6.60
C GLY A 128 -21.39 1.88 5.09
N GLN A 129 -20.44 2.67 4.57
CA GLN A 129 -20.42 3.14 3.17
C GLN A 129 -19.08 2.93 2.47
N VAL A 130 -18.01 2.58 3.19
CA VAL A 130 -16.66 2.46 2.65
C VAL A 130 -16.49 1.20 1.82
N ALA A 131 -16.95 0.04 2.31
CA ALA A 131 -16.77 -1.24 1.62
C ALA A 131 -17.81 -2.28 2.03
N GLU A 132 -17.93 -3.34 1.23
CA GLU A 132 -18.70 -4.52 1.62
C GLU A 132 -17.96 -5.28 2.74
N ILE A 133 -18.65 -5.49 3.86
CA ILE A 133 -18.13 -6.20 5.04
C ILE A 133 -17.96 -7.70 4.75
N GLU A 134 -16.84 -8.27 5.20
CA GLU A 134 -16.43 -9.68 5.06
C GLU A 134 -16.21 -10.19 3.62
N ALA A 135 -16.42 -9.35 2.60
CA ALA A 135 -16.09 -9.70 1.23
C ALA A 135 -14.56 -9.80 1.02
N GLU A 136 -14.14 -10.68 0.12
CA GLU A 136 -12.72 -10.81 -0.26
C GLU A 136 -12.31 -9.69 -1.21
N ASN A 137 -11.25 -8.97 -0.86
CA ASN A 137 -10.69 -7.86 -1.64
C ASN A 137 -11.78 -6.87 -2.13
N PRO A 138 -12.65 -6.35 -1.24
CA PRO A 138 -13.77 -5.51 -1.65
C PRO A 138 -13.25 -4.23 -2.30
N THR A 139 -14.04 -3.63 -3.20
CA THR A 139 -13.75 -2.25 -3.61
C THR A 139 -13.90 -1.34 -2.39
N ILE A 140 -12.86 -0.57 -2.08
CA ILE A 140 -12.89 0.43 -1.02
C ILE A 140 -13.22 1.78 -1.65
N THR A 141 -14.29 2.41 -1.17
CA THR A 141 -14.74 3.71 -1.64
C THR A 141 -14.28 4.79 -0.66
N PHE A 142 -13.48 5.72 -1.15
CA PHE A 142 -13.00 6.86 -0.40
C PHE A 142 -13.68 8.15 -0.86
N GLU A 143 -13.76 9.13 0.03
CA GLU A 143 -14.31 10.46 -0.23
C GLU A 143 -13.23 11.51 0.00
N THR A 144 -13.11 12.45 -0.92
CA THR A 144 -12.11 13.51 -0.82
C THR A 144 -12.38 14.43 0.37
N GLY A 145 -11.34 14.77 1.13
CA GLY A 145 -11.40 15.58 2.33
C GLY A 145 -11.80 14.81 3.59
N VAL A 146 -12.06 13.50 3.51
CA VAL A 146 -12.32 12.65 4.66
C VAL A 146 -11.02 12.13 5.26
N ARG A 147 -10.97 12.07 6.59
CA ARG A 147 -9.90 11.37 7.32
C ARG A 147 -10.30 9.94 7.62
N TYR A 148 -9.51 8.97 7.18
CA TYR A 148 -9.67 7.56 7.49
C TYR A 148 -8.73 7.18 8.63
N THR A 149 -9.24 6.44 9.60
CA THR A 149 -8.45 5.77 10.64
C THR A 149 -8.71 4.27 10.50
N VAL A 150 -7.65 3.50 10.27
CA VAL A 150 -7.75 2.10 9.87
C VAL A 150 -6.98 1.23 10.85
N GLN A 151 -7.70 0.34 11.53
CA GLN A 151 -7.10 -0.72 12.33
C GLN A 151 -6.77 -1.91 11.43
N ASN A 152 -5.49 -2.21 11.22
CA ASN A 152 -5.01 -3.35 10.45
C ASN A 152 -4.67 -4.52 11.38
N ASN A 153 -5.60 -5.47 11.52
CA ASN A 153 -5.40 -6.65 12.37
C ASN A 153 -4.39 -7.66 11.78
N GLY A 154 -4.10 -7.57 10.48
CA GLY A 154 -3.11 -8.39 9.78
C GLY A 154 -1.68 -7.83 9.76
N TRP A 155 -1.48 -6.62 10.28
CA TRP A 155 -0.29 -5.76 10.07
C TRP A 155 1.07 -6.49 10.00
N SER A 156 1.43 -7.29 11.02
CA SER A 156 2.79 -7.82 11.14
C SER A 156 3.26 -8.73 10.00
N PHE A 157 2.31 -9.30 9.24
CA PHE A 157 2.59 -10.12 8.05
C PHE A 157 1.87 -9.61 6.80
N HIS A 158 1.00 -8.61 6.97
CA HIS A 158 0.19 -8.05 5.91
C HIS A 158 0.23 -6.51 5.97
N PRO A 159 1.38 -5.91 5.64
CA PRO A 159 1.46 -4.46 5.48
C PRO A 159 0.54 -3.93 4.38
N PHE A 160 -0.29 -2.94 4.70
CA PHE A 160 -1.19 -2.30 3.74
C PHE A 160 -0.47 -1.21 2.93
N ALA A 161 -0.92 -0.98 1.69
CA ALA A 161 -0.52 0.15 0.88
C ALA A 161 -1.62 0.60 -0.09
N LEU A 162 -1.74 1.92 -0.29
CA LEU A 162 -2.41 2.51 -1.45
C LEU A 162 -1.40 2.70 -2.58
N ARG A 163 -1.83 2.44 -3.82
CA ARG A 163 -0.97 2.40 -5.00
C ARG A 163 -1.56 3.22 -6.13
N ALA A 164 -0.66 3.81 -6.92
CA ALA A 164 -1.00 4.37 -8.21
C ALA A 164 -1.17 3.28 -9.27
N SER A 165 -1.71 3.66 -10.43
CA SER A 165 -1.90 2.76 -11.58
C SER A 165 -0.59 2.18 -12.15
N ASP A 166 0.56 2.79 -11.84
CA ASP A 166 1.90 2.31 -12.21
C ASP A 166 2.61 1.50 -11.10
N ASP A 167 1.85 1.08 -10.08
CA ASP A 167 2.31 0.36 -8.88
C ASP A 167 3.19 1.18 -7.91
N SER A 168 3.39 2.49 -8.15
CA SER A 168 4.12 3.34 -7.20
C SER A 168 3.39 3.46 -5.87
N PRO A 169 4.09 3.40 -4.71
CA PRO A 169 3.47 3.55 -3.40
C PRO A 169 2.99 5.00 -3.19
N LEU A 170 1.73 5.15 -2.81
CA LEU A 170 1.15 6.43 -2.44
C LEU A 170 1.27 6.66 -0.95
N LEU A 171 0.78 5.68 -0.20
CA LEU A 171 0.88 5.51 1.24
C LEU A 171 1.17 4.03 1.49
N SER A 172 2.09 3.70 2.37
CA SER A 172 2.41 2.33 2.70
C SER A 172 2.92 2.21 4.11
N GLN A 173 2.54 1.12 4.75
CA GLN A 173 3.03 0.84 6.08
C GLN A 173 4.44 0.17 6.08
N ASP A 174 4.91 -0.38 4.94
CA ASP A 174 6.18 -1.15 4.84
C ASP A 174 7.22 -0.53 3.89
N ALA A 175 6.87 0.58 3.25
CA ALA A 175 7.77 1.35 2.40
C ALA A 175 7.35 2.83 2.41
N GLU A 176 8.25 3.72 1.98
CA GLU A 176 7.92 5.14 1.86
C GLU A 176 7.02 5.40 0.66
N GLY A 177 5.83 5.94 0.92
CA GLY A 177 4.88 6.44 -0.06
C GLY A 177 5.07 7.92 -0.40
N ARG A 178 4.73 8.30 -1.62
CA ARG A 178 4.96 9.68 -2.12
C ARG A 178 4.20 10.79 -1.37
N TYR A 179 3.14 10.44 -0.64
CA TYR A 179 2.25 11.39 0.03
C TYR A 179 2.41 11.38 1.56
N GLU A 180 3.34 10.62 2.11
CA GLU A 180 3.48 10.46 3.57
C GLU A 180 4.04 11.71 4.28
N ASP A 181 4.86 12.49 3.57
CA ASP A 181 5.36 13.80 4.04
C ASP A 181 4.39 14.95 3.73
N ASP A 182 3.28 14.69 3.04
CA ASP A 182 2.27 15.72 2.76
C ASP A 182 1.50 16.06 4.03
N ARG A 183 1.67 17.30 4.50
CA ARG A 183 1.05 17.84 5.70
C ARG A 183 -0.49 17.80 5.66
N ASP A 184 -1.09 17.86 4.48
CA ASP A 184 -2.54 17.86 4.30
C ASP A 184 -3.10 16.43 4.30
N VAL A 185 -2.31 15.46 3.82
CA VAL A 185 -2.61 14.04 3.95
C VAL A 185 -2.48 13.60 5.41
N ASN A 186 -1.54 14.19 6.15
CA ASN A 186 -1.36 13.95 7.58
C ASN A 186 -1.34 12.43 7.89
N TRP A 187 -0.46 11.73 7.17
CA TRP A 187 -0.19 10.31 7.32
C TRP A 187 0.35 10.03 8.72
N VAL A 188 -0.23 9.02 9.37
CA VAL A 188 0.23 8.49 10.65
C VAL A 188 0.21 6.97 10.53
N ASP A 189 1.27 6.31 10.95
CA ASP A 189 1.35 4.86 11.03
C ASP A 189 2.07 4.48 12.34
N ASP A 190 1.31 3.85 13.24
CA ASP A 190 1.80 3.31 14.51
C ASP A 190 1.92 1.77 14.47
N GLY A 191 1.83 1.20 13.26
CA GLY A 191 1.93 -0.22 12.99
C GLY A 191 0.56 -0.86 12.81
N ASN A 192 -0.12 -1.23 13.90
CA ASN A 192 -1.43 -1.87 13.78
C ASN A 192 -2.55 -0.87 13.44
N GLU A 193 -2.30 0.43 13.53
CA GLU A 193 -3.24 1.47 13.14
C GLU A 193 -2.52 2.46 12.24
N PHE A 194 -3.20 2.88 11.17
CA PHE A 194 -2.75 3.99 10.33
C PHE A 194 -3.90 4.95 10.04
N ALA A 195 -3.57 6.20 9.74
CA ALA A 195 -4.57 7.22 9.45
C ALA A 195 -4.08 8.21 8.39
N PHE A 196 -4.99 8.66 7.54
CA PHE A 196 -4.71 9.62 6.47
C PHE A 196 -5.95 10.40 6.08
N THR A 197 -5.75 11.61 5.57
CA THR A 197 -6.78 12.41 4.93
C THR A 197 -6.67 12.21 3.41
N LEU A 198 -7.76 11.84 2.75
CA LEU A 198 -7.78 11.72 1.29
C LEU A 198 -7.81 13.11 0.65
N THR A 199 -6.67 13.67 0.30
CA THR A 199 -6.60 14.96 -0.41
C THR A 199 -6.98 14.80 -1.89
N GLU A 200 -7.29 15.90 -2.59
CA GLU A 200 -7.59 15.87 -4.04
C GLU A 200 -6.43 15.28 -4.86
N ALA A 201 -5.18 15.57 -4.48
CA ALA A 201 -4.00 15.05 -5.15
C ALA A 201 -3.82 13.54 -4.92
N LEU A 202 -3.97 13.09 -3.66
CA LEU A 202 -3.92 11.66 -3.34
C LEU A 202 -5.06 10.90 -4.04
N ALA A 203 -6.28 11.45 -4.01
CA ALA A 203 -7.46 10.92 -4.70
C ALA A 203 -7.21 10.71 -6.20
N ALA A 204 -6.64 11.72 -6.87
CA ALA A 204 -6.38 11.66 -8.31
C ALA A 204 -5.36 10.58 -8.72
N ASP A 205 -4.44 10.24 -7.81
CA ASP A 205 -3.40 9.25 -8.08
C ASP A 205 -3.78 7.84 -7.59
N THR A 206 -4.75 7.70 -6.69
CA THR A 206 -5.13 6.41 -6.08
C THR A 206 -5.87 5.52 -7.09
N ASP A 207 -5.38 4.29 -7.27
CA ASP A 207 -5.95 3.30 -8.20
C ASP A 207 -6.43 2.04 -7.46
N TYR A 208 -5.57 1.47 -6.61
CA TYR A 208 -5.87 0.23 -5.89
C TYR A 208 -5.17 0.17 -4.53
N TYR A 209 -5.55 -0.81 -3.72
CA TYR A 209 -4.85 -1.13 -2.47
C TYR A 209 -4.31 -2.55 -2.48
N ILE A 210 -3.25 -2.80 -1.71
CA ILE A 210 -2.56 -4.09 -1.70
C ILE A 210 -1.90 -4.41 -0.37
N CYS A 211 -1.67 -5.70 -0.12
CA CYS A 211 -0.63 -6.14 0.82
C CYS A 211 0.75 -6.07 0.14
N THR A 212 1.74 -5.39 0.71
CA THR A 212 3.05 -5.22 0.04
C THR A 212 3.83 -6.52 -0.18
N VAL A 213 3.48 -7.59 0.55
CA VAL A 213 4.15 -8.89 0.47
C VAL A 213 3.33 -9.98 -0.24
N HIS A 214 2.01 -9.84 -0.34
CA HIS A 214 1.12 -10.83 -0.96
C HIS A 214 0.27 -10.18 -2.06
N SER A 215 0.66 -10.36 -3.32
CA SER A 215 0.01 -9.69 -4.45
C SER A 215 -1.44 -10.13 -4.71
N SER A 216 -1.86 -11.29 -4.19
CA SER A 216 -3.24 -11.76 -4.22
C SER A 216 -4.18 -10.94 -3.33
N MET A 217 -3.64 -10.30 -2.30
CA MET A 217 -4.41 -9.42 -1.40
C MET A 217 -4.44 -8.01 -1.99
N ARG A 218 -5.15 -7.88 -3.11
CA ARG A 218 -5.33 -6.64 -3.86
C ARG A 218 -6.81 -6.42 -4.11
N GLY A 219 -7.31 -5.23 -3.80
CA GLY A 219 -8.64 -4.80 -4.20
C GLY A 219 -8.60 -3.43 -4.86
N ASP A 220 -9.67 -3.11 -5.58
CA ASP A 220 -9.81 -1.84 -6.27
C ASP A 220 -10.19 -0.72 -5.29
N THR A 221 -9.94 0.53 -5.70
CA THR A 221 -10.49 1.70 -5.02
C THR A 221 -11.48 2.43 -5.90
N SER A 222 -12.39 3.17 -5.28
CA SER A 222 -13.23 4.16 -5.93
C SER A 222 -13.13 5.45 -5.14
N VAL A 223 -13.10 6.59 -5.82
CA VAL A 223 -13.04 7.91 -5.17
C VAL A 223 -14.26 8.75 -5.56
N GLN A 224 -14.87 9.39 -4.57
CA GLN A 224 -16.04 10.27 -4.70
C GLN A 224 -15.74 11.70 -4.24
#